data_AF-A0A0C9YUK3-F1
#
_entry.id   AF-A0A0C9YUK3-F1
#
_cell.length_a   1.000
_cell.length_b   1.000
_cell.length_c   1.000
_cell.angle_alpha   90.00
_cell.angle_beta   90.00
_cell.angle_gamma   90.00
#
_symmetry.space_group_name_H-M   'P 1'
#
loop_
_entity.id
_entity.type
_entity.pdbx_description
1 polymer ?
#
loop_
_entity_poly.entity_id
_entity_poly.type
_entity_poly.pdbx_seq_one_letter_code
_entity_poly.pdbx_strand_id
1 'polypeptide(L)'
;VRKMPLSFWTAKELRNRAELLPTGPCWNYRIVNTPYPTKSPAILYFRDPLDCIEALFNHPYYVDHMIYTPFRVFTTAERVVREFSEWMSGDVAWQMQSNLPAGATLCGVVLSSDKTHITNMCGGKVAHPLLISLANIKMAMQNKASSHAFLLTALIPVVEFIHPVPRMRSVLEACLFHQCLDIILQPLKIAAQVGRMMSDPVGGLRHCFTPLAAYIVDTPEACMLACRYFTLCKQFRLSGVAKPFWQNWPLSDPANFLPPEPLHHWYQKFWDHDVQWCKNALGTQELDFRYSVLHPIVGMRHFNHGITTLKQVTGRAQRDMQRYMIAAIGGAASQDVVIAVRALMDFRYLAQAPRITSIVQENISAALLEF
;
A
#
# COMPACT_ATOMS: atom_id res chain seq x y z
N VAL A 1 -44.83 5.13 2.27
CA VAL A 1 -44.33 4.44 1.05
C VAL A 1 -45.04 4.89 -0.23
N ARG A 2 -46.38 4.83 -0.36
CA ARG A 2 -47.12 5.29 -1.58
C ARG A 2 -46.98 6.78 -1.99
N LYS A 3 -46.37 7.61 -1.15
CA LYS A 3 -46.11 9.05 -1.40
C LYS A 3 -44.64 9.35 -1.76
N MET A 4 -43.78 8.34 -1.85
CA MET A 4 -42.39 8.55 -2.26
C MET A 4 -42.32 8.55 -3.79
N PRO A 5 -41.59 9.49 -4.43
CA PRO A 5 -41.42 9.54 -5.87
C PRO A 5 -40.43 8.45 -6.31
N LEU A 6 -40.81 7.19 -6.11
CA LEU A 6 -40.00 6.05 -6.50
C LEU A 6 -40.18 5.81 -7.99
N SER A 7 -39.07 5.48 -8.64
CA SER A 7 -39.07 5.19 -10.05
C SER A 7 -39.69 3.81 -10.36
N PHE A 8 -39.93 2.96 -9.35
CA PHE A 8 -40.50 1.61 -9.44
C PHE A 8 -41.57 1.38 -8.36
N TRP A 9 -42.51 0.46 -8.61
CA TRP A 9 -43.62 0.14 -7.69
C TRP A 9 -43.77 -1.35 -7.37
N THR A 10 -43.00 -2.21 -8.03
CA THR A 10 -42.96 -3.65 -7.74
C THR A 10 -41.54 -4.16 -7.56
N ALA A 11 -41.38 -5.25 -6.80
CA ALA A 11 -40.07 -5.93 -6.66
C ALA A 11 -39.54 -6.42 -8.02
N LYS A 12 -40.44 -6.76 -8.95
CA LYS A 12 -40.09 -7.14 -10.33
C LYS A 12 -39.52 -5.96 -11.11
N GLU A 13 -40.15 -4.79 -11.05
CA GLU A 13 -39.61 -3.58 -11.69
C GLU A 13 -38.27 -3.16 -11.11
N LEU A 14 -38.08 -3.27 -9.79
CA LEU A 14 -36.79 -3.01 -9.16
C LEU A 14 -35.71 -3.97 -9.67
N ARG A 15 -36.00 -5.28 -9.71
CA ARG A 15 -35.06 -6.28 -10.23
C ARG A 15 -34.73 -6.05 -11.71
N ASN A 16 -35.74 -5.84 -12.55
CA ASN A 16 -35.52 -5.55 -13.97
C ASN A 16 -34.65 -4.31 -14.16
N ARG A 17 -34.78 -3.28 -13.30
CA ARG A 17 -33.91 -2.11 -13.34
C ARG A 17 -32.51 -2.38 -12.81
N ALA A 18 -32.38 -3.21 -11.79
CA ALA A 18 -31.08 -3.66 -11.29
C ALA A 18 -30.34 -4.50 -12.35
N GLU A 19 -31.05 -5.29 -13.14
CA GLU A 19 -30.50 -6.06 -14.28
C GLU A 19 -30.04 -5.19 -15.45
N LEU A 20 -30.56 -3.96 -15.58
CA LEU A 20 -30.10 -2.96 -16.55
C LEU A 20 -28.83 -2.22 -16.09
N LEU A 21 -28.43 -2.35 -14.82
CA LEU A 21 -27.18 -1.78 -14.36
C LEU A 21 -26.01 -2.55 -15.00
N PRO A 22 -24.93 -1.86 -15.39
CA PRO A 22 -23.77 -2.53 -15.94
C PRO A 22 -23.26 -3.61 -14.96
N THR A 23 -23.02 -4.81 -15.49
CA THR A 23 -22.42 -5.90 -14.71
C THR A 23 -21.01 -5.50 -14.31
N GLY A 24 -20.69 -5.67 -13.03
CA GLY A 24 -19.35 -5.43 -12.53
C GLY A 24 -18.33 -6.43 -13.11
N PRO A 25 -17.03 -6.21 -12.86
CA PRO A 25 -15.95 -7.08 -13.36
C PRO A 25 -16.16 -8.54 -12.96
N CYS A 26 -16.12 -9.45 -13.94
CA CYS A 26 -16.40 -10.87 -13.74
C CYS A 26 -15.17 -11.66 -13.27
N TRP A 27 -15.40 -12.71 -12.48
CA TRP A 27 -14.35 -13.64 -12.06
C TRP A 27 -14.01 -14.66 -13.13
N ASN A 28 -12.71 -14.83 -13.33
CA ASN A 28 -12.09 -15.86 -14.15
C ASN A 28 -11.17 -16.71 -13.28
N TYR A 29 -10.76 -17.88 -13.78
CA TYR A 29 -9.72 -18.67 -13.15
C TYR A 29 -8.77 -19.27 -14.18
N ARG A 30 -7.55 -19.58 -13.74
CA ARG A 30 -6.52 -20.24 -14.54
C ARG A 30 -5.66 -21.12 -13.66
N ILE A 31 -5.34 -22.32 -14.14
CA ILE A 31 -4.30 -23.15 -13.53
C ILE A 31 -2.95 -22.66 -14.07
N VAL A 32 -2.08 -22.21 -13.18
CA VAL A 32 -0.75 -21.68 -13.52
C VAL A 32 0.24 -22.82 -13.54
N ASN A 33 0.89 -23.03 -14.68
CA ASN A 33 1.92 -24.06 -14.82
C ASN A 33 3.16 -23.67 -14.01
N THR A 34 3.60 -24.57 -13.14
CA THR A 34 4.80 -24.40 -12.32
C THR A 34 5.96 -25.24 -12.89
N PRO A 35 7.21 -24.74 -12.84
CA PRO A 35 8.38 -25.50 -13.32
C PRO A 35 8.74 -26.70 -12.43
N TYR A 36 8.23 -26.73 -11.19
CA TYR A 36 8.43 -27.80 -10.22
C TYR A 36 7.08 -28.28 -9.67
N PRO A 37 6.99 -29.55 -9.23
CA PRO A 37 5.78 -30.09 -8.64
C PRO A 37 5.40 -29.37 -7.35
N THR A 38 4.10 -29.18 -7.16
CA THR A 38 3.50 -28.60 -5.96
C THR A 38 2.56 -29.61 -5.31
N LYS A 39 2.31 -29.49 -3.99
CA LYS A 39 1.36 -30.38 -3.30
C LYS A 39 -0.08 -30.24 -3.80
N SER A 40 -0.44 -29.06 -4.31
CA SER A 40 -1.74 -28.73 -4.87
C SER A 40 -1.57 -27.87 -6.13
N PRO A 41 -2.51 -27.94 -7.09
CA PRO A 41 -2.43 -27.12 -8.29
C PRO A 41 -2.48 -25.62 -7.94
N ALA A 42 -1.65 -24.81 -8.61
CA ALA A 42 -1.68 -23.36 -8.48
C ALA A 42 -2.87 -22.78 -9.25
N ILE A 43 -4.03 -22.68 -8.59
CA ILE A 43 -5.25 -22.12 -9.18
C ILE A 43 -5.32 -20.63 -8.87
N LEU A 44 -5.19 -19.81 -9.91
CA LEU A 44 -5.33 -18.36 -9.86
C LEU A 44 -6.77 -17.95 -10.17
N TYR A 45 -7.40 -17.16 -9.29
CA TYR A 45 -8.69 -16.53 -9.57
C TYR A 45 -8.48 -15.03 -9.75
N PHE A 46 -9.07 -14.43 -10.78
CA PHE A 46 -8.87 -13.02 -11.07
C PHE A 46 -10.01 -12.42 -11.88
N ARG A 47 -10.18 -11.11 -11.77
CA ARG A 47 -11.03 -10.28 -12.62
C ARG A 47 -10.14 -9.53 -13.60
N ASP A 48 -10.68 -9.11 -14.74
CA ASP A 48 -9.91 -8.22 -15.63
C ASP A 48 -9.61 -6.92 -14.86
N PRO A 49 -8.33 -6.59 -14.63
CA PRO A 49 -8.00 -5.38 -13.88
C PRO A 49 -8.40 -4.10 -14.63
N LEU A 50 -8.49 -4.13 -15.96
CA LEU A 50 -8.92 -2.97 -16.73
C LEU A 50 -10.41 -2.69 -16.48
N ASP A 51 -11.25 -3.73 -16.44
CA ASP A 51 -12.66 -3.60 -16.05
C ASP A 51 -12.79 -3.07 -14.61
N CYS A 52 -11.92 -3.53 -13.68
CA CYS A 52 -11.89 -2.99 -12.31
C CYS A 52 -11.52 -1.49 -12.29
N ILE A 53 -10.53 -1.08 -13.07
CA ILE A 53 -10.13 0.32 -13.18
C ILE A 53 -11.23 1.16 -13.84
N GLU A 54 -11.84 0.69 -14.94
CA GLU A 54 -12.95 1.37 -15.61
C GLU A 54 -14.15 1.52 -14.66
N ALA A 55 -14.47 0.49 -13.87
CA ALA A 55 -15.54 0.53 -12.87
C ALA A 55 -15.29 1.58 -11.77
N LEU A 56 -14.03 1.73 -11.31
CA LEU A 56 -13.66 2.78 -10.36
C LEU A 56 -13.66 4.16 -11.02
N PHE A 57 -13.09 4.28 -12.22
CA PHE A 57 -12.90 5.53 -12.93
C PHE A 57 -14.23 6.17 -13.36
N ASN A 58 -15.23 5.36 -13.73
CA ASN A 58 -16.55 5.81 -14.16
C ASN A 58 -17.55 5.93 -12.98
N HIS A 59 -17.14 5.66 -11.75
CA HIS A 59 -18.09 5.56 -10.64
C HIS A 59 -18.68 6.95 -10.26
N PRO A 60 -20.01 7.16 -10.34
CA PRO A 60 -20.62 8.48 -10.10
C PRO A 60 -20.39 9.05 -8.71
N TYR A 61 -20.14 8.19 -7.71
CA TYR A 61 -19.78 8.63 -6.36
C TYR A 61 -18.48 9.45 -6.29
N TYR A 62 -17.62 9.38 -7.32
CA TYR A 62 -16.33 10.07 -7.34
C TYR A 62 -16.31 11.34 -8.20
N VAL A 63 -17.45 11.84 -8.71
CA VAL A 63 -17.51 13.04 -9.58
C VAL A 63 -16.64 14.20 -9.05
N ASP A 64 -16.82 14.60 -7.79
CA ASP A 64 -16.07 15.71 -7.18
C ASP A 64 -14.77 15.27 -6.47
N HIS A 65 -14.42 14.00 -6.63
CA HIS A 65 -13.34 13.33 -5.90
C HIS A 65 -12.29 12.70 -6.79
N MET A 66 -12.35 12.93 -8.11
CA MET A 66 -11.33 12.52 -9.06
C MET A 66 -10.40 13.68 -9.41
N ILE A 67 -9.10 13.40 -9.45
CA ILE A 67 -8.06 14.30 -9.93
C ILE A 67 -7.51 13.73 -11.24
N TYR A 68 -7.64 14.50 -12.32
CA TYR A 68 -7.27 14.03 -13.66
C TYR A 68 -5.91 14.55 -14.14
N THR A 69 -5.39 15.59 -13.50
CA THR A 69 -4.17 16.26 -13.94
C THR A 69 -3.29 16.52 -12.74
N PRO A 70 -1.99 16.20 -12.81
CA PRO A 70 -1.04 16.60 -11.79
C PRO A 70 -1.07 18.11 -11.57
N PHE A 71 -0.85 18.53 -10.33
CA PHE A 71 -0.92 19.93 -9.94
C PHE A 71 0.20 20.26 -8.95
N ARG A 72 0.49 21.55 -8.77
CA ARG A 72 1.45 22.02 -7.75
C ARG A 72 0.75 23.02 -6.86
N VAL A 73 0.82 22.79 -5.56
CA VAL A 73 0.27 23.69 -4.54
C VAL A 73 1.43 24.36 -3.82
N PHE A 74 1.23 25.64 -3.52
CA PHE A 74 2.16 26.43 -2.72
C PHE A 74 1.40 27.09 -1.59
N THR A 75 2.07 27.32 -0.46
CA THR A 75 1.44 27.91 0.73
C THR A 75 1.04 29.38 0.52
N THR A 76 1.74 30.08 -0.39
CA THR A 76 1.51 31.50 -0.69
C THR A 76 1.59 31.79 -2.20
N ALA A 77 1.14 32.98 -2.59
CA ALA A 77 1.14 33.43 -3.99
C ALA A 77 2.55 33.59 -4.58
N GLU A 78 3.55 33.84 -3.73
CA GLU A 78 4.97 33.97 -4.10
C GLU A 78 5.59 32.62 -4.48
N ARG A 79 4.88 31.50 -4.26
CA ARG A 79 5.28 30.13 -4.62
C ARG A 79 6.62 29.69 -4.02
N VAL A 80 6.91 30.15 -2.80
CA VAL A 80 8.18 29.86 -2.10
C VAL A 80 8.18 28.47 -1.48
N VAL A 81 7.10 28.09 -0.78
CA VAL A 81 7.00 26.80 -0.09
C VAL A 81 6.00 25.91 -0.79
N ARG A 82 6.47 24.77 -1.29
CA ARG A 82 5.63 23.78 -1.97
C ARG A 82 4.90 22.90 -0.97
N GLU A 83 3.68 22.51 -1.28
CA GLU A 83 2.86 21.55 -0.51
C GLU A 83 2.56 20.29 -1.33
N PHE A 84 2.67 19.14 -0.69
CA PHE A 84 2.36 17.81 -1.18
C PHE A 84 1.25 17.20 -0.30
N SER A 85 0.12 16.85 -0.89
CA SER A 85 -1.07 16.35 -0.17
C SER A 85 -1.80 15.21 -0.88
N GLU A 86 -1.51 14.99 -2.16
CA GLU A 86 -2.07 13.91 -2.99
C GLU A 86 -0.96 13.35 -3.88
N TRP A 87 -1.10 12.11 -4.38
CA TRP A 87 -0.11 11.55 -5.33
C TRP A 87 0.08 12.46 -6.57
N MET A 88 -1.03 13.02 -7.06
CA MET A 88 -1.05 13.99 -8.18
C MET A 88 -0.36 15.32 -7.88
N SER A 89 -0.07 15.65 -6.62
CA SER A 89 0.73 16.83 -6.25
C SER A 89 2.25 16.57 -6.30
N GLY A 90 2.63 15.29 -6.34
CA GLY A 90 4.02 14.82 -6.34
C GLY A 90 4.73 14.99 -7.67
N ASP A 91 6.06 15.03 -7.63
CA ASP A 91 6.88 15.14 -8.84
C ASP A 91 6.83 13.91 -9.73
N VAL A 92 6.69 12.72 -9.14
CA VAL A 92 6.58 11.47 -9.88
C VAL A 92 5.37 11.50 -10.82
N ALA A 93 4.18 11.87 -10.33
CA ALA A 93 2.98 11.98 -11.16
C ALA A 93 3.14 13.04 -12.27
N TRP A 94 3.77 14.18 -11.94
CA TRP A 94 4.05 15.24 -12.92
C TRP A 94 4.98 14.75 -14.04
N GLN A 95 6.07 14.07 -13.67
CA GLN A 95 7.03 13.50 -14.62
C GLN A 95 6.37 12.44 -15.49
N MET A 96 5.57 11.53 -14.90
CA MET A 96 4.83 10.53 -15.66
C MET A 96 3.89 11.18 -16.68
N GLN A 97 3.07 12.15 -16.27
CA GLN A 97 2.15 12.86 -17.16
C GLN A 97 2.88 13.60 -18.29
N SER A 98 4.07 14.15 -18.02
CA SER A 98 4.87 14.89 -19.00
C SER A 98 5.43 13.98 -20.11
N ASN A 99 5.49 12.66 -19.88
CA ASN A 99 5.91 11.67 -20.88
C ASN A 99 4.73 11.11 -21.70
N LEU A 100 3.48 11.53 -21.42
CA LEU A 100 2.29 11.07 -22.13
C LEU A 100 1.94 12.01 -23.30
N PRO A 101 1.20 11.54 -24.32
CA PRO A 101 0.71 12.38 -25.41
C PRO A 101 -0.13 13.57 -24.93
N ALA A 102 -0.16 14.64 -25.71
CA ALA A 102 -0.98 15.81 -25.41
C ALA A 102 -2.47 15.42 -25.31
N GLY A 103 -3.15 15.88 -24.25
CA GLY A 103 -4.55 15.54 -23.97
C GLY A 103 -4.76 14.19 -23.28
N ALA A 104 -3.71 13.39 -23.06
CA ALA A 104 -3.81 12.14 -22.31
C ALA A 104 -4.03 12.38 -20.81
N THR A 105 -4.72 11.45 -20.16
CA THR A 105 -4.97 11.44 -18.72
C THR A 105 -4.09 10.38 -18.04
N LEU A 106 -3.30 10.78 -17.04
CA LEU A 106 -2.59 9.85 -16.18
C LEU A 106 -3.58 9.16 -15.23
N CYS A 107 -3.61 7.83 -15.25
CA CYS A 107 -4.47 7.00 -14.42
C CYS A 107 -3.61 6.10 -13.53
N GLY A 108 -3.20 6.60 -12.36
CA GLY A 108 -2.23 5.90 -11.51
C GLY A 108 -2.83 4.68 -10.83
N VAL A 109 -2.38 3.47 -11.19
CA VAL A 109 -2.88 2.23 -10.60
C VAL A 109 -2.28 2.04 -9.21
N VAL A 110 -3.11 1.74 -8.22
CA VAL A 110 -2.69 1.38 -6.86
C VAL A 110 -3.02 -0.09 -6.62
N LEU A 111 -2.04 -0.88 -6.22
CA LEU A 111 -2.20 -2.27 -5.84
C LEU A 111 -2.01 -2.43 -4.34
N SER A 112 -2.63 -3.46 -3.77
CA SER A 112 -2.29 -3.91 -2.41
C SER A 112 -2.48 -5.41 -2.29
N SER A 113 -1.58 -6.07 -1.55
CA SER A 113 -1.73 -7.46 -1.18
C SER A 113 -1.26 -7.69 0.25
N ASP A 114 -1.92 -8.63 0.92
CA ASP A 114 -1.49 -9.17 2.20
C ASP A 114 -1.94 -10.64 2.30
N LYS A 115 -1.01 -11.52 2.66
CA LYS A 115 -1.27 -12.96 2.76
C LYS A 115 -2.37 -13.25 3.77
N THR A 116 -3.52 -13.72 3.29
CA THR A 116 -4.71 -13.89 4.13
C THR A 116 -5.19 -15.34 4.15
N HIS A 117 -5.57 -15.83 5.33
CA HIS A 117 -6.31 -17.08 5.48
C HIS A 117 -7.76 -16.87 5.00
N ILE A 118 -8.15 -17.53 3.92
CA ILE A 118 -9.50 -17.41 3.33
C ILE A 118 -10.52 -18.19 4.16
N THR A 119 -10.11 -19.32 4.74
CA THR A 119 -10.98 -20.17 5.56
C THR A 119 -10.27 -20.57 6.85
N ASN A 120 -10.75 -20.06 7.99
CA ASN A 120 -10.20 -20.45 9.29
C ASN A 120 -10.70 -21.81 9.80
N MET A 121 -11.83 -22.33 9.27
CA MET A 121 -12.45 -23.57 9.78
C MET A 121 -12.75 -24.66 8.73
N CYS A 122 -12.53 -24.39 7.44
CA CYS A 122 -12.82 -25.35 6.36
C CYS A 122 -11.62 -25.54 5.42
N GLY A 123 -10.52 -26.11 5.94
CA GLY A 123 -9.43 -26.61 5.10
C GLY A 123 -8.24 -25.67 4.89
N GLY A 124 -8.10 -24.61 5.69
CA GLY A 124 -6.85 -23.85 5.81
C GLY A 124 -6.34 -23.23 4.50
N LYS A 125 -7.22 -22.86 3.57
CA LYS A 125 -6.82 -22.25 2.30
C LYS A 125 -6.28 -20.85 2.55
N VAL A 126 -5.09 -20.58 2.02
CA VAL A 126 -4.40 -19.29 2.08
C VAL A 126 -4.22 -18.78 0.65
N ALA A 127 -4.43 -17.49 0.45
CA ALA A 127 -4.10 -16.81 -0.80
C ALA A 127 -3.62 -15.39 -0.50
N HIS A 128 -3.00 -14.75 -1.49
CA HIS A 128 -2.81 -13.31 -1.45
C HIS A 128 -3.97 -12.64 -2.20
N PRO A 129 -4.96 -12.05 -1.51
CA PRO A 129 -5.89 -11.14 -2.14
C PRO A 129 -5.13 -9.96 -2.75
N LEU A 130 -5.31 -9.73 -4.05
CA LEU A 130 -4.82 -8.56 -4.74
C LEU A 130 -5.96 -7.55 -4.86
N LEU A 131 -5.84 -6.42 -4.16
CA LEU A 131 -6.73 -5.28 -4.27
C LEU A 131 -6.19 -4.29 -5.30
N ILE A 132 -7.10 -3.61 -6.02
CA ILE A 132 -6.77 -2.54 -6.97
C ILE A 132 -7.55 -1.26 -6.63
N SER A 133 -6.93 -0.11 -6.86
CA SER A 133 -7.49 1.22 -6.71
C SER A 133 -6.85 2.20 -7.70
N LEU A 134 -7.23 3.48 -7.61
CA LEU A 134 -6.72 4.58 -8.41
C LEU A 134 -6.16 5.71 -7.54
N ALA A 135 -4.94 6.14 -7.83
CA ALA A 135 -4.30 7.31 -7.21
C ALA A 135 -4.98 8.64 -7.63
N ASN A 136 -5.87 8.59 -8.61
CA ASN A 136 -6.70 9.71 -9.04
C ASN A 136 -7.84 10.01 -8.04
N ILE A 137 -8.26 9.02 -7.24
CA ILE A 137 -9.29 9.22 -6.22
C ILE A 137 -8.64 9.98 -5.06
N LYS A 138 -9.21 11.12 -4.67
CA LYS A 138 -8.71 11.93 -3.53
C LYS A 138 -8.51 11.06 -2.30
N MET A 139 -7.38 11.22 -1.62
CA MET A 139 -6.97 10.40 -0.47
C MET A 139 -8.08 10.33 0.61
N ALA A 140 -8.76 11.44 0.88
CA ALA A 140 -9.86 11.47 1.86
C ALA A 140 -11.00 10.50 1.54
N MET A 141 -11.28 10.27 0.25
CA MET A 141 -12.25 9.26 -0.19
C MET A 141 -11.64 7.88 -0.19
N GLN A 142 -10.40 7.73 -0.66
CA GLN A 142 -9.72 6.44 -0.73
C GLN A 142 -9.59 5.78 0.66
N ASN A 143 -9.31 6.58 1.71
CA ASN A 143 -9.15 6.11 3.09
C ASN A 143 -10.47 5.82 3.82
N LYS A 144 -11.61 6.19 3.23
CA LYS A 144 -12.91 5.96 3.84
C LYS A 144 -13.38 4.55 3.49
N ALA A 145 -13.46 3.64 4.45
CA ALA A 145 -13.85 2.25 4.21
C ALA A 145 -15.19 2.09 3.45
N SER A 146 -16.13 3.02 3.65
CA SER A 146 -17.43 3.01 2.96
C SER A 146 -17.42 3.62 1.55
N SER A 147 -16.27 4.09 1.04
CA SER A 147 -16.17 4.66 -0.30
C SER A 147 -16.01 3.59 -1.39
N HIS A 148 -15.74 2.34 -1.02
CA HIS A 148 -15.48 1.24 -1.95
C HIS A 148 -14.36 1.53 -2.97
N ALA A 149 -13.37 2.36 -2.60
CA ALA A 149 -12.27 2.78 -3.47
C ALA A 149 -11.26 1.67 -3.82
N PHE A 150 -11.37 0.49 -3.18
CA PHE A 150 -10.56 -0.69 -3.50
C PHE A 150 -11.44 -1.85 -3.94
N LEU A 151 -11.04 -2.54 -5.00
CA LEU A 151 -11.70 -3.74 -5.53
C LEU A 151 -10.77 -4.96 -5.46
N LEU A 152 -11.29 -6.10 -4.99
CA LEU A 152 -10.56 -7.38 -4.97
C LEU A 152 -10.36 -7.96 -6.38
N THR A 153 -9.23 -7.69 -7.00
CA THR A 153 -8.97 -8.07 -8.40
C THR A 153 -8.55 -9.52 -8.54
N ALA A 154 -7.81 -10.08 -7.60
CA ALA A 154 -7.37 -11.48 -7.69
C ALA A 154 -7.21 -12.17 -6.34
N LEU A 155 -7.18 -13.50 -6.38
CA LEU A 155 -6.72 -14.37 -5.30
C LEU A 155 -5.52 -15.15 -5.86
N ILE A 156 -4.32 -14.69 -5.52
CA ILE A 156 -3.07 -15.30 -5.96
C ILE A 156 -2.79 -16.54 -5.11
N PRO A 157 -2.53 -17.71 -5.72
CA PRO A 157 -2.41 -18.96 -4.98
C PRO A 157 -1.15 -19.00 -4.12
N VAL A 158 -1.29 -19.53 -2.90
CA VAL A 158 -0.17 -19.95 -2.07
C VAL A 158 -0.04 -21.47 -2.20
N VAL A 159 1.07 -21.93 -2.76
CA VAL A 159 1.33 -23.36 -3.00
C VAL A 159 2.60 -23.81 -2.29
N GLU A 160 2.63 -25.07 -1.90
CA GLU A 160 3.83 -25.70 -1.35
C GLU A 160 4.59 -26.44 -2.45
N PHE A 161 5.79 -25.94 -2.79
CA PHE A 161 6.67 -26.58 -3.75
C PHE A 161 7.37 -27.82 -3.15
N ILE A 162 7.34 -28.92 -3.89
CA ILE A 162 8.03 -30.17 -3.54
C ILE A 162 9.46 -30.08 -4.09
N HIS A 163 10.35 -29.48 -3.31
CA HIS A 163 11.77 -29.34 -3.64
C HIS A 163 12.67 -29.74 -2.46
N PRO A 164 13.78 -30.48 -2.67
CA PRO A 164 14.64 -30.94 -1.58
C PRO A 164 15.34 -29.79 -0.84
N VAL A 165 15.73 -28.73 -1.54
CA VAL A 165 16.38 -27.54 -0.95
C VAL A 165 15.32 -26.52 -0.47
N PRO A 166 15.26 -26.18 0.84
CA PRO A 166 14.26 -25.25 1.37
C PRO A 166 14.30 -23.85 0.75
N ARG A 167 15.50 -23.28 0.57
CA ARG A 167 15.68 -21.95 -0.05
C ARG A 167 15.06 -21.86 -1.45
N MET A 168 15.08 -22.94 -2.22
CA MET A 168 14.50 -22.98 -3.55
C MET A 168 12.98 -22.90 -3.50
N ARG A 169 12.32 -23.39 -2.44
CA ARG A 169 10.85 -23.27 -2.30
C ARG A 169 10.43 -21.80 -2.25
N SER A 170 11.11 -21.00 -1.43
CA SER A 170 10.84 -19.54 -1.35
C SER A 170 11.12 -18.81 -2.67
N VAL A 171 12.15 -19.21 -3.41
CA VAL A 171 12.43 -18.65 -4.74
C VAL A 171 11.32 -19.01 -5.73
N LEU A 172 10.85 -20.26 -5.71
CA LEU A 172 9.78 -20.73 -6.59
C LEU A 172 8.44 -20.07 -6.25
N GLU A 173 8.15 -19.84 -4.96
CA GLU A 173 7.01 -19.06 -4.48
C GLU A 173 7.06 -17.63 -5.03
N ALA A 174 8.21 -16.96 -4.93
CA ALA A 174 8.39 -15.62 -5.50
C ALA A 174 8.21 -15.61 -7.02
N CYS A 175 8.79 -16.57 -7.74
CA CYS A 175 8.62 -16.71 -9.18
C CYS A 175 7.16 -16.91 -9.58
N LEU A 176 6.43 -17.76 -8.86
CA LEU A 176 5.00 -17.97 -9.09
C LEU A 176 4.20 -16.69 -8.82
N PHE A 177 4.52 -15.96 -7.75
CA PHE A 177 3.85 -14.71 -7.43
C PHE A 177 4.02 -13.67 -8.54
N HIS A 178 5.25 -13.46 -9.02
CA HIS A 178 5.51 -12.58 -10.16
C HIS A 178 4.83 -13.06 -11.45
N GLN A 179 4.80 -14.37 -11.71
CA GLN A 179 4.09 -14.94 -12.87
C GLN A 179 2.58 -14.69 -12.79
N CYS A 180 1.97 -14.85 -11.61
CA CYS A 180 0.56 -14.56 -11.41
C CYS A 180 0.25 -13.08 -11.63
N LEU A 181 1.06 -12.17 -11.06
CA LEU A 181 0.91 -10.73 -11.27
C LEU A 181 1.08 -10.35 -12.76
N ASP A 182 2.03 -10.95 -13.45
CA ASP A 182 2.26 -10.75 -14.88
C ASP A 182 1.03 -11.15 -15.72
N ILE A 183 0.40 -12.29 -15.39
CA ILE A 183 -0.84 -12.75 -16.03
C ILE A 183 -1.99 -11.77 -15.76
N ILE A 184 -2.21 -11.39 -14.49
CA ILE A 184 -3.34 -10.53 -14.10
C ILE A 184 -3.20 -9.16 -14.76
N LEU A 185 -2.03 -8.53 -14.62
CA LEU A 185 -1.85 -7.10 -14.87
C LEU A 185 -1.54 -6.78 -16.33
N GLN A 186 -1.50 -7.80 -17.20
CA GLN A 186 -1.21 -7.63 -18.62
C GLN A 186 -2.12 -6.60 -19.33
N PRO A 187 -3.45 -6.56 -19.10
CA PRO A 187 -4.31 -5.53 -19.70
C PRO A 187 -3.90 -4.10 -19.30
N LEU A 188 -3.50 -3.89 -18.06
CA LEU A 188 -3.03 -2.57 -17.57
C LEU A 188 -1.68 -2.18 -18.15
N LYS A 189 -0.79 -3.14 -18.40
CA LYS A 189 0.49 -2.85 -19.06
C LYS A 189 0.29 -2.40 -20.51
N ILE A 190 -0.64 -3.04 -21.21
CA ILE A 190 -1.03 -2.65 -22.57
C ILE A 190 -1.64 -1.24 -22.53
N ALA A 191 -2.58 -0.98 -21.63
CA ALA A 191 -3.17 0.36 -21.46
C ALA A 191 -2.14 1.42 -21.02
N ALA A 192 -1.09 1.06 -20.29
CA ALA A 192 0.02 1.96 -19.98
C ALA A 192 0.93 2.25 -21.19
N GLN A 193 0.94 1.37 -22.21
CA GLN A 193 1.75 1.53 -23.41
C GLN A 193 1.04 2.31 -24.51
N VAL A 194 -0.22 1.97 -24.81
CA VAL A 194 -0.98 2.54 -25.94
C VAL A 194 -2.14 3.44 -25.52
N GLY A 195 -2.45 3.49 -24.23
CA GLY A 195 -3.60 4.19 -23.69
C GLY A 195 -4.92 3.43 -23.91
N ARG A 196 -5.94 3.78 -23.14
CA ARG A 196 -7.29 3.23 -23.19
C ARG A 196 -8.31 4.36 -23.07
N MET A 197 -9.31 4.39 -23.94
CA MET A 197 -10.44 5.31 -23.78
C MET A 197 -11.32 4.84 -22.62
N MET A 198 -11.51 5.70 -21.62
CA MET A 198 -12.37 5.43 -20.46
C MET A 198 -13.34 6.58 -20.24
N SER A 199 -14.58 6.26 -19.83
CA SER A 199 -15.56 7.27 -19.42
C SER A 199 -15.31 7.71 -17.99
N ASP A 200 -15.18 9.00 -17.77
CA ASP A 200 -15.16 9.59 -16.44
C ASP A 200 -16.56 9.57 -15.78
N PRO A 201 -16.69 9.91 -14.49
CA PRO A 201 -17.96 9.84 -13.76
C PRO A 201 -19.08 10.74 -14.28
N VAL A 202 -18.78 11.70 -15.17
CA VAL A 202 -19.77 12.57 -15.80
C VAL A 202 -20.05 12.19 -17.26
N GLY A 203 -19.49 11.08 -17.74
CA GLY A 203 -19.66 10.59 -19.11
C GLY A 203 -18.64 11.12 -20.11
N GLY A 204 -17.63 11.86 -19.66
CA GLY A 204 -16.56 12.39 -20.50
C GLY A 204 -15.56 11.32 -20.90
N LEU A 205 -15.28 11.17 -22.20
CA LEU A 205 -14.28 10.23 -22.69
C LEU A 205 -12.87 10.78 -22.52
N ARG A 206 -11.99 9.99 -21.89
CA ARG A 206 -10.59 10.33 -21.63
C ARG A 206 -9.65 9.26 -22.16
N HIS A 207 -8.58 9.67 -22.82
CA HIS A 207 -7.52 8.76 -23.27
C HIS A 207 -6.54 8.55 -22.10
N CYS A 208 -6.70 7.44 -21.40
CA CYS A 208 -6.07 7.17 -20.12
C CYS A 208 -4.90 6.20 -20.23
N PHE A 209 -3.81 6.47 -19.51
CA PHE A 209 -2.64 5.59 -19.41
C PHE A 209 -2.50 5.10 -17.97
N THR A 210 -2.22 3.81 -17.78
CA THR A 210 -2.32 3.14 -16.49
C THR A 210 -0.98 2.67 -15.89
N PRO A 211 -0.01 3.57 -15.60
CA PRO A 211 1.21 3.17 -14.93
C PRO A 211 0.92 2.76 -13.47
N LEU A 212 1.80 1.94 -12.91
CA LEU A 212 1.73 1.56 -11.49
C LEU A 212 2.24 2.72 -10.63
N ALA A 213 1.32 3.33 -9.87
CA ALA A 213 1.60 4.45 -8.97
C ALA A 213 2.08 3.98 -7.60
N ALA A 214 1.48 2.91 -7.06
CA ALA A 214 1.84 2.34 -5.77
C ALA A 214 1.48 0.85 -5.67
N TYR A 215 2.23 0.08 -4.90
CA TYR A 215 1.92 -1.27 -4.48
C TYR A 215 2.17 -1.39 -2.97
N ILE A 216 1.08 -1.39 -2.20
CA ILE A 216 1.05 -1.42 -0.74
C ILE A 216 1.11 -2.87 -0.25
N VAL A 217 2.22 -3.22 0.36
CA VAL A 217 2.50 -4.57 0.86
C VAL A 217 3.33 -4.51 2.15
N ASP A 218 3.34 -5.62 2.89
CA ASP A 218 4.21 -5.78 4.05
C ASP A 218 5.71 -5.89 3.64
N THR A 219 6.61 -5.85 4.62
CA THR A 219 8.06 -5.89 4.33
C THR A 219 8.52 -7.18 3.66
N PRO A 220 8.08 -8.39 4.07
CA PRO A 220 8.36 -9.62 3.34
C PRO A 220 7.91 -9.61 1.88
N GLU A 221 6.69 -9.19 1.58
CA GLU A 221 6.16 -9.08 0.22
C GLU A 221 6.87 -7.99 -0.58
N ALA A 222 7.17 -6.83 0.02
CA ALA A 222 7.97 -5.78 -0.63
C ALA A 222 9.34 -6.30 -1.07
N CYS A 223 10.01 -7.08 -0.20
CA CYS A 223 11.30 -7.69 -0.52
C CYS A 223 11.19 -8.71 -1.67
N MET A 224 10.07 -9.46 -1.72
CA MET A 224 9.77 -10.38 -2.81
C MET A 224 9.60 -9.62 -4.14
N LEU A 225 8.78 -8.56 -4.14
CA LEU A 225 8.43 -7.77 -5.32
C LEU A 225 9.57 -6.93 -5.88
N ALA A 226 10.35 -6.29 -5.00
CA ALA A 226 11.48 -5.45 -5.37
C ALA A 226 12.61 -6.26 -6.02
N CYS A 227 12.59 -7.60 -5.87
CA CYS A 227 13.63 -8.49 -6.40
C CYS A 227 15.04 -7.98 -6.06
N ARG A 228 15.26 -7.51 -4.81
CA ARG A 228 16.46 -6.79 -4.31
C ARG A 228 17.41 -6.38 -5.45
N TYR A 229 17.27 -5.18 -6.01
CA TYR A 229 18.27 -4.50 -6.84
C TYR A 229 18.96 -5.36 -7.91
N PHE A 230 18.31 -5.48 -9.07
CA PHE A 230 18.78 -6.22 -10.25
C PHE A 230 20.25 -5.95 -10.65
N THR A 231 20.78 -4.76 -10.36
CA THR A 231 22.15 -4.34 -10.72
C THR A 231 23.22 -4.88 -9.76
N LEU A 232 23.00 -4.82 -8.44
CA LEU A 232 23.93 -5.36 -7.43
C LEU A 232 23.76 -6.88 -7.27
N CYS A 233 22.53 -7.39 -7.39
CA CYS A 233 22.25 -8.80 -7.18
C CYS A 233 22.58 -9.69 -8.39
N LYS A 234 22.83 -9.12 -9.58
CA LYS A 234 23.45 -9.86 -10.71
C LYS A 234 24.86 -10.34 -10.39
N GLN A 235 25.65 -9.55 -9.66
CA GLN A 235 27.01 -9.94 -9.26
C GLN A 235 27.01 -11.07 -8.21
N PHE A 236 25.96 -11.19 -7.40
CA PHE A 236 25.87 -12.14 -6.28
C PHE A 236 24.78 -13.22 -6.41
N ARG A 237 24.03 -13.26 -7.53
CA ARG A 237 22.88 -14.17 -7.79
C ARG A 237 21.82 -14.16 -6.68
N LEU A 238 21.47 -12.99 -6.15
CA LEU A 238 20.67 -12.88 -4.93
C LEU A 238 19.15 -12.77 -5.14
N SER A 239 18.67 -12.59 -6.38
CA SER A 239 17.23 -12.75 -6.71
C SER A 239 17.07 -13.88 -7.74
N GLY A 240 16.26 -14.88 -7.39
CA GLY A 240 15.96 -16.02 -8.27
C GLY A 240 14.82 -15.76 -9.26
N VAL A 241 14.24 -14.55 -9.25
CA VAL A 241 13.14 -14.15 -10.15
C VAL A 241 13.74 -13.54 -11.43
N ALA A 242 13.67 -14.29 -12.53
CA ALA A 242 14.23 -13.86 -13.81
C ALA A 242 13.36 -12.83 -14.56
N LYS A 243 12.05 -12.84 -14.34
CA LYS A 243 11.06 -12.00 -15.04
C LYS A 243 10.15 -11.31 -14.04
N PRO A 244 10.58 -10.18 -13.44
CA PRO A 244 9.71 -9.46 -12.52
C PRO A 244 8.52 -8.87 -13.27
N PHE A 245 7.32 -8.99 -12.67
CA PHE A 245 6.06 -8.53 -13.26
C PHE A 245 6.09 -7.06 -13.74
N TRP A 246 6.93 -6.19 -13.19
CA TRP A 246 6.97 -4.77 -13.55
C TRP A 246 7.94 -4.44 -14.69
N GLN A 247 8.75 -5.40 -15.17
CA GLN A 247 9.84 -5.14 -16.14
C GLN A 247 9.40 -4.49 -17.46
N ASN A 248 8.15 -4.71 -17.87
CA ASN A 248 7.56 -4.25 -19.12
C ASN A 248 6.31 -3.39 -18.88
N TRP A 249 6.22 -2.76 -17.71
CA TRP A 249 5.14 -1.84 -17.40
C TRP A 249 5.65 -0.40 -17.54
N PRO A 250 5.25 0.34 -18.60
CA PRO A 250 5.72 1.70 -18.82
C PRO A 250 5.53 2.60 -17.59
N LEU A 251 6.53 3.45 -17.34
CA LEU A 251 6.56 4.42 -16.25
C LEU A 251 6.41 3.82 -14.83
N SER A 252 6.64 2.51 -14.65
CA SER A 252 6.41 1.81 -13.38
C SER A 252 7.73 1.35 -12.75
N ASP A 253 8.42 2.27 -12.07
CA ASP A 253 9.69 2.01 -11.39
C ASP A 253 9.47 1.55 -9.93
N PRO A 254 10.05 0.43 -9.48
CA PRO A 254 9.95 -0.03 -8.09
C PRO A 254 10.34 1.01 -7.04
N ALA A 255 11.31 1.88 -7.33
CA ALA A 255 11.71 2.95 -6.42
C ALA A 255 10.59 3.98 -6.19
N ASN A 256 9.66 4.09 -7.14
CA ASN A 256 8.52 5.01 -7.07
C ASN A 256 7.26 4.31 -6.54
N PHE A 257 6.98 3.08 -6.98
CA PHE A 257 5.73 2.39 -6.63
C PHE A 257 5.80 1.53 -5.36
N LEU A 258 6.97 1.29 -4.76
CA LEU A 258 7.08 0.62 -3.46
C LEU A 258 7.41 1.63 -2.35
N PRO A 259 6.50 2.57 -2.02
CA PRO A 259 6.73 3.48 -0.90
C PRO A 259 6.74 2.70 0.42
N PRO A 260 7.52 3.14 1.41
CA PRO A 260 7.48 2.53 2.75
C PRO A 260 6.08 2.68 3.35
N GLU A 261 5.47 1.55 3.71
CA GLU A 261 4.16 1.51 4.37
C GLU A 261 4.31 1.75 5.89
N PRO A 262 3.59 2.72 6.49
CA PRO A 262 3.78 3.11 7.89
C PRO A 262 3.61 2.00 8.94
N LEU A 263 2.63 1.11 8.79
CA LEU A 263 2.34 0.04 9.75
C LEU A 263 3.51 -0.92 9.90
N HIS A 264 3.99 -1.50 8.80
CA HIS A 264 5.05 -2.50 8.82
C HIS A 264 6.44 -1.86 8.87
N HIS A 265 6.66 -0.75 8.17
CA HIS A 265 8.00 -0.15 8.08
C HIS A 265 8.32 0.79 9.24
N TRP A 266 7.32 1.39 9.89
CA TRP A 266 7.56 2.37 10.95
C TRP A 266 7.11 1.89 12.32
N TYR A 267 5.85 1.47 12.45
CA TYR A 267 5.27 1.06 13.73
C TYR A 267 5.78 -0.30 14.22
N GLN A 268 5.80 -1.31 13.35
CA GLN A 268 6.37 -2.61 13.70
C GLN A 268 7.88 -2.48 13.98
N LYS A 269 8.63 -1.73 13.16
CA LYS A 269 10.05 -1.49 13.41
C LYS A 269 10.34 -0.79 14.73
N PHE A 270 9.48 0.12 15.18
CA PHE A 270 9.64 0.74 16.49
C PHE A 270 9.61 -0.32 17.62
N TRP A 271 8.72 -1.29 17.54
CA TRP A 271 8.63 -2.35 18.54
C TRP A 271 9.79 -3.35 18.44
N ASP A 272 10.12 -3.74 17.20
CA ASP A 272 11.14 -4.76 16.93
C ASP A 272 12.58 -4.24 17.10
N HIS A 273 12.80 -2.93 17.00
CA HIS A 273 14.12 -2.30 17.07
C HIS A 273 14.22 -1.28 18.19
N ASP A 274 13.56 -0.12 18.09
CA ASP A 274 13.74 1.00 19.01
C ASP A 274 13.49 0.58 20.47
N VAL A 275 12.39 -0.13 20.74
CA VAL A 275 12.09 -0.64 22.09
C VAL A 275 13.17 -1.62 22.56
N GLN A 276 13.70 -2.47 21.68
CA GLN A 276 14.78 -3.40 22.05
C GLN A 276 16.09 -2.66 22.33
N TRP A 277 16.41 -1.61 21.56
CA TRP A 277 17.57 -0.75 21.83
C TRP A 277 17.44 -0.06 23.18
N CYS A 278 16.27 0.50 23.50
CA CYS A 278 16.00 1.11 24.81
C CYS A 278 16.10 0.07 25.94
N LYS A 279 15.57 -1.14 25.76
CA LYS A 279 15.71 -2.23 26.74
C LYS A 279 17.17 -2.58 27.00
N ASN A 280 18.00 -2.61 25.96
CA ASN A 280 19.42 -2.92 26.09
C ASN A 280 20.22 -1.78 26.72
N ALA A 281 19.85 -0.53 26.43
CA ALA A 281 20.53 0.66 26.93
C ALA A 281 20.20 0.97 28.41
N LEU A 282 18.94 0.83 28.81
CA LEU A 282 18.48 1.16 30.18
C LEU A 282 18.36 -0.06 31.11
N GLY A 283 18.12 -1.25 30.53
CA GLY A 283 17.58 -2.40 31.26
C GLY A 283 16.05 -2.38 31.29
N THR A 284 15.45 -3.58 31.33
CA THR A 284 14.00 -3.76 31.26
C THR A 284 13.27 -3.19 32.47
N GLN A 285 13.84 -3.35 33.67
CA GLN A 285 13.24 -2.86 34.92
C GLN A 285 13.14 -1.33 34.95
N GLU A 286 14.21 -0.65 34.56
CA GLU A 286 14.23 0.82 34.51
C GLU A 286 13.25 1.35 33.46
N LEU A 287 13.22 0.74 32.28
CA LEU A 287 12.29 1.13 31.23
C LEU A 287 10.83 0.97 31.68
N ASP A 288 10.48 -0.15 32.31
CA ASP A 288 9.13 -0.39 32.82
C ASP A 288 8.77 0.56 33.97
N PHE A 289 9.69 0.78 34.91
CA PHE A 289 9.52 1.74 36.00
C PHE A 289 9.18 3.12 35.43
N ARG A 290 9.98 3.59 34.47
CA ARG A 290 9.77 4.90 33.85
C ARG A 290 8.45 5.01 33.11
N TYR A 291 8.04 3.99 32.36
CA TYR A 291 6.71 3.98 31.73
C TYR A 291 5.56 3.97 32.75
N SER A 292 5.75 3.33 33.91
CA SER A 292 4.72 3.22 34.96
C SER A 292 4.50 4.49 35.80
N VAL A 293 5.51 5.37 35.86
CA VAL A 293 5.42 6.64 36.60
C VAL A 293 5.02 7.83 35.73
N LEU A 294 4.84 7.63 34.41
CA LEU A 294 4.36 8.68 33.52
C LEU A 294 2.97 9.13 33.91
N HIS A 295 2.73 10.44 33.85
CA HIS A 295 1.42 10.99 34.17
C HIS A 295 0.33 10.42 33.23
N PRO A 296 -0.79 9.89 33.75
CA PRO A 296 -1.89 9.45 32.91
C PRO A 296 -2.48 10.61 32.11
N ILE A 297 -2.43 10.52 30.78
CA ILE A 297 -3.03 11.51 29.87
C ILE A 297 -4.35 10.98 29.33
N VAL A 298 -5.42 11.78 29.41
CA VAL A 298 -6.73 11.43 28.86
C VAL A 298 -6.62 11.11 27.38
N GLY A 299 -7.16 9.96 26.97
CA GLY A 299 -7.15 9.51 25.58
C GLY A 299 -5.88 8.75 25.15
N MET A 300 -4.90 8.60 26.03
CA MET A 300 -3.70 7.78 25.80
C MET A 300 -3.67 6.59 26.75
N ARG A 301 -3.15 5.45 26.29
CA ARG A 301 -2.93 4.30 27.16
C ARG A 301 -1.87 4.63 28.22
N HIS A 302 -2.21 4.33 29.47
CA HIS A 302 -1.26 4.34 30.58
C HIS A 302 -0.63 2.94 30.75
N PHE A 303 0.66 2.88 31.05
CA PHE A 303 1.46 1.64 31.14
C PHE A 303 1.92 1.40 32.59
N ASN A 304 0.95 1.22 33.50
CA ASN A 304 1.18 1.07 34.94
C ASN A 304 2.07 -0.13 35.35
N HIS A 305 2.22 -1.12 34.46
CA HIS A 305 3.12 -2.27 34.66
C HIS A 305 4.27 -2.28 33.64
N GLY A 306 4.60 -1.12 33.09
CA GLY A 306 5.56 -0.97 32.02
C GLY A 306 5.08 -1.50 30.67
N ILE A 307 6.02 -1.66 29.75
CA ILE A 307 5.79 -2.08 28.36
C ILE A 307 6.39 -3.45 28.04
N THR A 308 7.39 -3.93 28.80
CA THR A 308 8.14 -5.13 28.41
C THR A 308 7.38 -6.45 28.61
N THR A 309 6.34 -6.45 29.45
CA THR A 309 5.49 -7.63 29.70
C THR A 309 4.44 -7.88 28.61
N LEU A 310 4.29 -6.96 27.65
CA LEU A 310 3.29 -7.05 26.59
C LEU A 310 3.72 -8.07 25.52
N LYS A 311 2.93 -9.13 25.37
CA LYS A 311 3.17 -10.20 24.38
C LYS A 311 2.66 -9.86 22.97
N GLN A 312 1.55 -9.13 22.89
CA GLN A 312 0.96 -8.65 21.64
C GLN A 312 0.58 -7.19 21.83
N VAL A 313 1.04 -6.34 20.92
CA VAL A 313 0.84 -4.90 21.00
C VAL A 313 0.05 -4.45 19.79
N THR A 314 -1.11 -3.83 20.03
CA THR A 314 -1.91 -3.25 18.95
C THR A 314 -1.22 -2.00 18.41
N GLY A 315 -1.48 -1.63 17.16
CA GLY A 315 -0.92 -0.40 16.57
C GLY A 315 -1.27 0.87 17.37
N ARG A 316 -2.45 0.90 18.04
CA ARG A 316 -2.79 1.99 18.97
C ARG A 316 -1.85 2.03 20.17
N ALA A 317 -1.57 0.87 20.78
CA ALA A 317 -0.66 0.82 21.92
C ALA A 317 0.78 1.17 21.52
N GLN A 318 1.25 0.77 20.34
CA GLN A 318 2.56 1.20 19.82
C GLN A 318 2.63 2.72 19.63
N ARG A 319 1.57 3.34 19.07
CA ARG A 319 1.49 4.81 18.94
C ARG A 319 1.57 5.53 20.29
N ASP A 320 0.87 5.00 21.31
CA ASP A 320 0.91 5.59 22.64
C ASP A 320 2.30 5.44 23.28
N MET A 321 2.98 4.32 23.07
CA MET A 321 4.36 4.13 23.54
C MET A 321 5.34 5.10 22.89
N GLN A 322 5.25 5.29 21.57
CA GLN A 322 6.13 6.21 20.82
C GLN A 322 6.10 7.62 21.38
N ARG A 323 4.90 8.12 21.72
CA ARG A 323 4.70 9.47 22.29
C ARG A 323 5.43 9.68 23.62
N TYR A 324 5.66 8.61 24.37
CA TYR A 324 6.35 8.65 25.65
C TYR A 324 7.82 8.28 25.56
N MET A 325 8.28 7.68 24.46
CA MET A 325 9.58 7.01 24.38
C MET A 325 10.73 7.96 24.74
N ILE A 326 10.75 9.17 24.16
CA ILE A 326 11.84 10.13 24.40
C ILE A 326 11.88 10.59 25.86
N ALA A 327 10.71 10.84 26.46
CA ALA A 327 10.62 11.17 27.88
C ALA A 327 11.05 10.00 28.77
N ALA A 328 10.68 8.77 28.41
CA ALA A 328 11.05 7.57 29.14
C ALA A 328 12.58 7.36 29.13
N ILE A 329 13.27 7.60 28.02
CA ILE A 329 14.73 7.40 27.97
C ILE A 329 15.56 8.61 28.42
N GLY A 330 14.95 9.79 28.49
CA GLY A 330 15.63 11.05 28.82
C GLY A 330 16.35 11.01 30.17
N GLY A 331 17.66 11.26 30.16
CA GLY A 331 18.51 11.24 31.36
C GLY A 331 18.80 9.86 31.95
N ALA A 332 18.28 8.77 31.37
CA ALA A 332 18.69 7.39 31.71
C ALA A 332 19.55 6.74 30.62
N ALA A 333 19.26 6.99 29.35
CA ALA A 333 20.08 6.52 28.25
C ALA A 333 21.26 7.46 28.00
N SER A 334 22.31 6.95 27.32
CA SER A 334 23.36 7.80 26.78
C SER A 334 22.79 8.80 25.78
N GLN A 335 23.45 9.95 25.64
CA GLN A 335 23.04 11.01 24.73
C GLN A 335 22.86 10.50 23.29
N ASP A 336 23.77 9.64 22.82
CA ASP A 336 23.72 9.08 21.46
C ASP A 336 22.47 8.21 21.23
N VAL A 337 22.06 7.41 22.23
CA VAL A 337 20.83 6.60 22.14
C VAL A 337 19.61 7.51 22.09
N VAL A 338 19.57 8.56 22.91
CA VAL A 338 18.46 9.53 22.90
C VAL A 338 18.38 10.24 21.55
N ILE A 339 19.52 10.66 20.98
CA ILE A 339 19.59 11.31 19.66
C ILE A 339 19.07 10.36 18.58
N ALA A 340 19.57 9.12 18.51
CA ALA A 340 19.17 8.17 17.49
C ALA A 340 17.66 7.84 17.55
N VAL A 341 17.12 7.56 18.74
CA VAL A 341 15.68 7.26 18.89
C VAL A 341 14.83 8.50 18.60
N ARG A 342 15.25 9.71 19.03
CA ARG A 342 14.55 10.96 18.70
C ARG A 342 14.54 11.21 17.19
N ALA A 343 15.67 11.11 16.52
CA ALA A 343 15.79 11.32 15.08
C ALA A 343 14.83 10.40 14.30
N LEU A 344 14.75 9.12 14.68
CA LEU A 344 13.76 8.21 14.09
C LEU A 344 12.31 8.56 14.46
N MET A 345 12.02 9.06 15.67
CA MET A 345 10.68 9.53 16.03
C MET A 345 10.28 10.74 15.16
N ASP A 346 11.17 11.72 15.02
CA ASP A 346 10.95 12.92 14.20
C ASP A 346 10.66 12.54 12.75
N PHE A 347 11.47 11.65 12.16
CA PHE A 347 11.20 11.08 10.84
C PHE A 347 9.79 10.47 10.75
N ARG A 348 9.43 9.57 11.68
CA ARG A 348 8.14 8.87 11.66
C ARG A 348 6.95 9.81 11.82
N TYR A 349 7.05 10.86 12.64
CA TYR A 349 5.97 11.83 12.81
C TYR A 349 5.83 12.75 11.61
N LEU A 350 6.94 13.26 11.08
CA LEU A 350 6.95 14.18 9.94
C LEU A 350 6.48 13.48 8.66
N ALA A 351 6.91 12.24 8.42
CA ALA A 351 6.53 11.46 7.24
C ALA A 351 5.05 11.03 7.22
N GLN A 352 4.33 11.18 8.34
CA GLN A 352 2.89 10.92 8.46
C GLN A 352 2.03 12.18 8.38
N ALA A 353 2.64 13.34 8.16
CA ALA A 353 1.88 14.57 8.04
C ALA A 353 0.88 14.47 6.88
N PRO A 354 -0.40 14.83 7.08
CA PRO A 354 -1.41 14.78 6.01
C PRO A 354 -1.10 15.74 4.86
N ARG A 355 -0.20 16.70 5.11
CA ARG A 355 0.38 17.62 4.14
C ARG A 355 1.86 17.73 4.44
N ILE A 356 2.69 17.47 3.45
CA ILE A 356 4.14 17.60 3.54
C ILE A 356 4.51 18.87 2.78
N THR A 357 5.18 19.81 3.41
CA THR A 357 5.75 20.96 2.69
C THR A 357 7.20 20.70 2.32
N SER A 358 7.79 21.51 1.44
CA SER A 358 9.23 21.44 1.16
C SER A 358 10.08 21.59 2.43
N ILE A 359 9.64 22.40 3.40
CA ILE A 359 10.29 22.54 4.71
C ILE A 359 10.18 21.24 5.52
N VAL A 360 9.00 20.60 5.54
CA VAL A 360 8.82 19.31 6.22
C VAL A 360 9.68 18.23 5.55
N GLN A 361 9.80 18.25 4.22
CA GLN A 361 10.66 17.34 3.46
C GLN A 361 12.15 17.51 3.82
N GLU A 362 12.62 18.74 4.00
CA GLU A 362 13.97 19.04 4.50
C GLU A 362 14.16 18.49 5.93
N ASN A 363 13.17 18.69 6.81
CA ASN A 363 13.23 18.16 8.18
C ASN A 363 13.21 16.63 8.24
N ILE A 364 12.44 15.97 7.35
CA ILE A 364 12.48 14.50 7.19
C ILE A 364 13.88 14.05 6.80
N SER A 365 14.52 14.77 5.87
CA SER A 365 15.88 14.46 5.40
C SER A 365 16.91 14.69 6.51
N ALA A 366 16.78 15.79 7.27
CA ALA A 366 17.65 16.09 8.40
C ALA A 366 17.53 15.04 9.52
N ALA A 367 16.31 14.60 9.85
CA ALA A 367 16.09 13.55 10.84
C ALA A 367 16.73 12.21 10.42
N LEU A 368 16.67 11.86 9.13
CA LEU A 368 17.34 10.67 8.61
C LEU A 368 18.86 10.79 8.51
N LEU A 369 19.41 12.01 8.39
CA LEU A 369 20.85 12.26 8.38
C LEU A 369 21.45 12.29 9.78
N GLU A 370 20.65 12.68 10.78
CA GLU A 370 21.06 12.69 12.18
C GLU A 370 21.08 11.29 12.80
N PHE A 371 20.20 10.40 12.34
CA PHE A 371 20.22 8.98 12.66
C PHE A 371 21.34 8.25 11.91
#